data_AF-S4P456-F1
#
_entry.id   AF-S4P456-F1
#
_cell.length_a   1.000
_cell.length_b   1.000
_cell.length_c   1.000
_cell.angle_alpha   90.00
_cell.angle_beta   90.00
_cell.angle_gamma   90.00
#
_symmetry.space_group_name_H-M   'P 1'
#
loop_
_entity.id
_entity.type
_entity.pdbx_description
1 polymer ?
#
loop_
_entity_poly.entity_id
_entity_poly.type
_entity_poly.pdbx_seq_one_letter_code
_entity_poly.pdbx_strand_id
1 'polypeptide(L)'
;MSENYLPLILVSAVDLANASKIISEIIDNEVIDSGRNLRKGRVWRLINKYYRVDVEVCPIADGEAAPPGMEYLEAHVIYITEQTAAAEVAAAEARRAAGDVRLVLTRGAHAS
;
A
#
# COMPACT_ATOMS: atom_id res chain seq x y z
N MET A 1 8.18 -19.20 -20.80
CA MET A 1 7.28 -19.53 -19.68
C MET A 1 6.85 -18.19 -19.11
N SER A 2 5.57 -17.84 -19.21
CA SER A 2 5.05 -16.60 -18.62
C SER A 2 5.18 -16.74 -17.10
N GLU A 3 6.05 -15.95 -16.50
CA GLU A 3 6.08 -15.81 -15.04
C GLU A 3 4.70 -15.30 -14.62
N ASN A 4 3.91 -16.14 -13.95
CA ASN A 4 2.57 -15.81 -13.48
C ASN A 4 2.68 -14.92 -12.24
N TYR A 5 3.17 -13.70 -12.45
CA TYR A 5 3.22 -12.68 -11.43
C TYR A 5 1.82 -12.31 -10.96
N LEU A 6 1.69 -12.13 -9.66
CA LEU A 6 0.47 -11.64 -9.06
C LEU A 6 0.38 -10.12 -9.25
N PRO A 7 -0.85 -9.57 -9.34
CA PRO A 7 -1.06 -8.14 -9.20
C PRO A 7 -0.44 -7.65 -7.89
N LEU A 8 0.20 -6.49 -7.94
CA LEU A 8 1.03 -5.97 -6.85
C LEU A 8 0.31 -4.83 -6.12
N ILE A 9 0.24 -4.94 -4.79
CA ILE A 9 -0.11 -3.85 -3.88
C ILE A 9 1.18 -3.45 -3.16
N LEU A 10 1.63 -2.22 -3.36
CA LEU A 10 2.74 -1.64 -2.64
C LEU A 10 2.23 -0.97 -1.37
N VAL A 11 2.88 -1.20 -0.23
CA VAL A 11 2.59 -0.50 1.02
C VAL A 11 3.84 0.25 1.47
N SER A 12 3.81 1.57 1.38
CA SER A 12 4.90 2.44 1.82
C SER A 12 4.64 3.01 3.20
N ALA A 13 5.70 3.20 3.96
CA ALA A 13 5.70 3.89 5.24
C ALA A 13 7.09 4.48 5.53
N VAL A 14 7.19 5.31 6.56
CA VAL A 14 8.46 5.90 7.05
C VAL A 14 9.57 4.87 7.28
N ASP A 15 9.19 3.65 7.68
CA ASP A 15 10.10 2.52 7.83
C ASP A 15 9.39 1.20 7.51
N LEU A 16 10.19 0.16 7.27
CA LEU A 16 9.71 -1.16 6.90
C LEU A 16 8.86 -1.82 8.02
N ALA A 17 9.11 -1.47 9.28
CA ALA A 17 8.38 -2.02 10.41
C ALA A 17 6.93 -1.52 10.42
N ASN A 18 6.72 -0.23 10.17
CA ASN A 18 5.41 0.38 10.02
C ASN A 18 4.65 -0.18 8.82
N ALA A 19 5.30 -0.29 7.65
CA ALA A 19 4.70 -0.91 6.47
C ALA A 19 4.26 -2.35 6.76
N SER A 20 5.15 -3.16 7.36
CA SER A 20 4.87 -4.56 7.69
C SER A 20 3.76 -4.72 8.73
N LYS A 21 3.70 -3.82 9.71
CA LYS A 21 2.65 -3.81 10.73
C LYS A 21 1.27 -3.61 10.09
N ILE A 22 1.13 -2.64 9.19
CA ILE A 22 -0.14 -2.35 8.52
C ILE A 22 -0.57 -3.48 7.63
N ILE A 23 0.37 -4.03 6.86
CA ILE A 23 0.07 -5.23 6.07
C ILE A 23 -0.46 -6.33 7.01
N SER A 24 0.00 -6.43 8.26
CA SER A 24 -0.43 -7.48 9.21
C SER A 24 -1.75 -7.16 9.89
N GLU A 25 -2.15 -5.90 9.93
CA GLU A 25 -3.48 -5.48 10.37
C GLU A 25 -4.53 -5.65 9.27
N ILE A 26 -4.13 -5.53 7.99
CA ILE A 26 -5.03 -5.64 6.83
C ILE A 26 -5.18 -7.09 6.36
N ILE A 27 -4.10 -7.87 6.44
CA ILE A 27 -4.09 -9.27 5.99
C ILE A 27 -4.25 -10.17 7.22
N ASP A 28 -5.41 -10.82 7.33
CA ASP A 28 -5.57 -11.95 8.26
C ASP A 28 -4.56 -13.05 7.92
N ASN A 29 -3.99 -13.68 8.95
CA ASN A 29 -2.82 -14.58 8.92
C ASN A 29 -2.86 -15.81 7.98
N GLU A 30 -3.86 -15.94 7.09
CA GLU A 30 -3.80 -16.89 5.97
C GLU A 30 -2.75 -16.43 4.94
N VAL A 31 -1.48 -16.63 5.28
CA VAL A 31 -0.38 -16.61 4.32
C VAL A 31 -0.57 -17.83 3.43
N ILE A 32 -1.04 -17.61 2.22
CA ILE A 32 -1.16 -18.67 1.23
C ILE A 32 0.24 -18.95 0.71
N ASP A 33 0.78 -20.11 1.06
CA ASP A 33 1.98 -20.65 0.42
C ASP A 33 1.63 -20.95 -1.04
N SER A 34 1.91 -19.99 -1.91
CA SER A 34 1.39 -19.99 -3.28
C SER A 34 2.27 -20.77 -4.25
N GLY A 35 3.47 -21.22 -3.83
CA GLY A 35 4.48 -21.78 -4.71
C GLY A 35 4.90 -20.84 -5.86
N ARG A 36 4.58 -19.54 -5.74
CA ARG A 36 4.86 -18.51 -6.76
C ARG A 36 6.14 -17.75 -6.43
N ASN A 37 6.79 -17.23 -7.48
CA ASN A 37 7.91 -16.30 -7.34
C ASN A 37 7.40 -14.98 -6.77
N LEU A 38 7.58 -14.80 -5.46
CA LEU A 38 7.35 -13.53 -4.78
C LEU A 38 8.59 -12.67 -4.91
N ARG A 39 8.38 -11.37 -5.08
CA ARG A 39 9.44 -10.39 -5.32
C ARG A 39 10.07 -9.97 -4.01
N LYS A 40 9.23 -9.57 -3.05
CA LYS A 40 9.59 -9.24 -1.65
C LYS A 40 8.39 -9.34 -0.68
N GLY A 41 7.19 -9.63 -1.20
CA GLY A 41 5.95 -9.53 -0.46
C GLY A 41 5.43 -10.85 0.07
N ARG A 42 4.18 -10.81 0.48
CA ARG A 42 3.37 -11.99 0.79
C ARG A 42 2.10 -12.00 -0.05
N VAL A 43 1.54 -13.19 -0.24
CA VAL A 43 0.27 -13.32 -0.98
C VAL A 43 -0.89 -13.00 -0.05
N TRP A 44 -1.78 -12.13 -0.50
CA TRP A 44 -3.08 -11.89 0.09
C TRP A 44 -4.17 -12.37 -0.85
N ARG A 45 -5.13 -13.15 -0.32
CA ARG A 45 -6.37 -13.42 -1.04
C ARG A 45 -7.41 -12.37 -0.67
N LEU A 46 -7.61 -11.43 -1.57
CA LEU A 46 -8.71 -10.47 -1.51
C LEU A 46 -10.02 -11.19 -1.81
N ILE A 47 -10.96 -11.14 -0.85
CA ILE A 47 -12.27 -11.76 -0.96
C ILE A 47 -13.34 -10.69 -0.80
N ASN A 48 -14.18 -10.54 -1.81
CA ASN A 48 -15.41 -9.75 -1.77
C ASN A 48 -16.60 -10.65 -2.14
N LYS A 49 -17.84 -10.21 -1.90
CA LYS A 49 -19.09 -10.87 -2.31
C LYS A 49 -19.10 -11.27 -3.80
N TYR A 50 -18.38 -10.53 -4.64
CA TYR A 50 -18.41 -10.67 -6.10
C TYR A 50 -17.22 -11.41 -6.69
N TYR A 51 -16.08 -11.47 -6.00
CA TYR A 51 -14.85 -12.06 -6.56
C TYR A 51 -13.86 -12.47 -5.48
N ARG A 52 -12.92 -13.33 -5.88
CA ARG A 52 -11.73 -13.73 -5.12
C ARG A 52 -10.52 -13.52 -6.01
N VAL A 53 -9.49 -12.85 -5.50
CA VAL A 53 -8.25 -12.61 -6.25
C VAL A 53 -7.04 -12.72 -5.33
N ASP A 54 -6.00 -13.39 -5.79
CA ASP A 54 -4.71 -13.44 -5.11
C ASP A 54 -3.87 -12.26 -5.59
N VAL A 55 -3.28 -11.51 -4.66
CA VAL A 55 -2.40 -10.36 -4.93
C VAL A 55 -1.11 -10.51 -4.12
N GLU A 56 -0.01 -9.99 -4.65
CA GLU A 56 1.23 -9.83 -3.89
C GLU A 56 1.17 -8.48 -3.15
N VAL A 57 1.46 -8.48 -1.85
CA VAL A 57 1.54 -7.26 -1.05
C VAL A 57 2.98 -7.07 -0.59
N CYS A 58 3.61 -5.99 -1.05
CA CYS A 58 5.02 -5.69 -0.79
C CYS A 58 5.16 -4.48 0.14
N PRO A 59 5.86 -4.60 1.28
CA PRO A 59 6.27 -3.45 2.06
C PRO A 59 7.44 -2.72 1.40
N ILE A 60 7.49 -1.40 1.53
CA ILE A 60 8.63 -0.55 1.18
C ILE A 60 8.79 0.56 2.21
N ALA A 61 10.03 0.93 2.54
CA ALA A 61 10.33 2.08 3.39
C ALA A 61 10.57 3.34 2.55
N ASP A 62 10.34 4.52 3.13
CA ASP A 62 10.66 5.79 2.49
C ASP A 62 12.14 5.86 2.08
N GLY A 63 12.39 6.29 0.84
CA GLY A 63 13.73 6.41 0.27
C GLY A 63 14.33 5.10 -0.26
N GLU A 64 13.65 3.96 -0.12
CA GLU A 64 14.09 2.72 -0.77
C GLU A 64 13.78 2.70 -2.28
N ALA A 65 14.59 1.94 -3.02
CA ALA A 65 14.33 1.68 -4.43
C ALA A 65 13.05 0.86 -4.61
N ALA A 66 12.27 1.19 -5.64
CA ALA A 66 11.08 0.44 -5.99
C ALA A 66 11.40 -1.06 -6.17
N PRO A 67 10.55 -1.97 -5.68
CA PRO A 67 10.75 -3.39 -5.89
C PRO A 67 10.68 -3.73 -7.38
N PRO A 68 11.26 -4.85 -7.84
CA PRO A 68 11.03 -5.32 -9.20
C PRO A 68 9.53 -5.57 -9.43
N GLY A 69 9.08 -5.60 -10.69
CA GLY A 69 7.69 -5.93 -11.03
C GLY A 69 6.68 -4.80 -10.87
N MET A 70 7.12 -3.55 -10.88
CA MET A 70 6.25 -2.36 -10.83
C MET A 70 5.28 -2.27 -12.00
N GLU A 71 5.56 -2.96 -13.11
CA GLU A 71 4.64 -3.11 -14.25
C GLU A 71 3.37 -3.90 -13.92
N TYR A 72 3.30 -4.55 -12.74
CA TYR A 72 2.11 -5.22 -12.21
C TYR A 72 1.47 -4.47 -11.03
N LEU A 73 1.88 -3.23 -10.76
CA LEU A 73 1.34 -2.42 -9.67
C LEU A 73 -0.11 -2.02 -9.95
N GLU A 74 -1.02 -2.51 -9.12
CA GLU A 74 -2.45 -2.14 -9.18
C GLU A 74 -2.80 -1.07 -8.14
N ALA A 75 -2.09 -1.05 -7.01
CA ALA A 75 -2.37 -0.11 -5.93
C ALA A 75 -1.11 0.24 -5.12
N HIS A 76 -1.08 1.48 -4.63
CA HIS A 76 -0.08 1.96 -3.69
C HIS A 76 -0.77 2.54 -2.46
N VAL A 77 -0.57 1.89 -1.31
CA VAL A 77 -1.03 2.33 -0.01
C VAL A 77 0.12 3.05 0.67
N ILE A 78 -0.12 4.30 1.07
CA ILE A 78 0.88 5.12 1.74
C ILE A 78 0.42 5.31 3.18
N TYR A 79 1.23 4.85 4.13
CA TYR A 79 0.98 5.07 5.53
C TYR A 79 1.67 6.33 6.02
N ILE A 80 0.86 7.21 6.60
CA ILE A 80 1.27 8.50 7.09
C ILE A 80 0.84 8.56 8.55
N THR A 81 1.76 8.89 9.45
CA THR A 81 1.46 9.10 10.88
C THR A 81 0.78 10.46 11.07
N GLU A 82 0.15 10.72 12.22
CA GLU A 82 -0.48 12.02 12.46
C GLU A 82 0.50 13.20 12.34
N GLN A 83 1.77 13.01 12.75
CA GLN A 83 2.79 14.05 12.62
C GLN A 83 3.15 14.33 11.15
N THR A 84 3.27 13.30 10.32
CA THR A 84 3.56 13.49 8.89
C THR A 84 2.32 13.90 8.11
N ALA A 85 1.13 13.51 8.57
CA ALA A 85 -0.14 13.86 7.95
C ALA A 85 -0.40 15.37 8.06
N ALA A 86 -0.11 16.01 9.20
CA ALA A 86 -0.26 17.46 9.31
C ALA A 86 0.62 18.22 8.30
N ALA A 87 1.86 17.76 8.12
CA ALA A 87 2.79 18.35 7.16
C ALA A 87 2.37 18.10 5.70
N GLU A 88 1.97 16.87 5.37
CA GLU A 88 1.50 16.50 4.03
C GLU A 88 0.14 17.12 3.69
N VAL A 89 -0.76 17.27 4.66
CA VAL A 89 -2.04 17.97 4.47
C VAL A 89 -1.80 19.45 4.20
N ALA A 90 -0.93 20.11 4.97
CA ALA A 90 -0.57 21.50 4.69
C ALA A 90 0.07 21.66 3.30
N ALA A 91 0.94 20.73 2.89
CA ALA A 91 1.54 20.71 1.56
C ALA A 91 0.50 20.41 0.46
N ALA A 92 -0.43 19.49 0.70
CA ALA A 92 -1.49 19.12 -0.24
C ALA A 92 -2.54 20.24 -0.38
N GLU A 93 -2.87 20.96 0.69
CA GLU A 93 -3.71 22.15 0.64
C GLU A 93 -3.05 23.27 -0.15
N ALA A 94 -1.74 23.50 0.04
CA ALA A 94 -0.97 24.44 -0.77
C ALA A 94 -0.93 24.03 -2.26
N ARG A 95 -0.74 22.75 -2.56
CA ARG A 95 -0.78 22.23 -3.95
C ARG A 95 -2.19 22.22 -4.54
N ARG A 96 -3.23 22.06 -3.72
CA ARG A 96 -4.64 22.16 -4.14
C ARG A 96 -5.01 23.59 -4.48
N ALA A 97 -4.51 24.57 -3.73
CA ALA A 97 -4.61 25.99 -4.08
C ALA A 97 -3.88 26.31 -5.40
N ALA A 98 -2.83 25.56 -5.72
CA ALA A 98 -2.13 25.63 -7.00
C ALA A 98 -2.76 24.79 -8.14
N GLY A 99 -3.75 23.93 -7.85
CA GLY A 99 -4.51 23.14 -8.84
C GLY A 99 -3.96 21.74 -9.15
N ASP A 100 -2.94 21.24 -8.44
CA ASP A 100 -2.16 20.06 -8.84
C ASP A 100 -2.59 18.72 -8.21
N VAL A 101 -3.62 18.69 -7.36
CA VAL A 101 -4.01 17.47 -6.62
C VAL A 101 -5.47 17.08 -6.88
N ARG A 102 -5.70 15.81 -7.24
CA ARG A 102 -7.03 15.27 -7.58
C ARG A 102 -7.72 14.46 -6.47
N LEU A 103 -7.01 13.94 -5.46
CA LEU A 103 -7.64 13.29 -4.30
C LEU A 103 -6.72 13.33 -3.07
N VAL A 104 -7.27 13.74 -1.92
CA VAL A 104 -6.63 13.66 -0.60
C VAL A 104 -7.64 12.99 0.33
N LEU A 105 -7.25 11.88 0.96
CA LEU A 105 -8.07 11.17 1.95
C LEU A 105 -7.46 11.41 3.33
N THR A 106 -8.12 12.23 4.15
CA THR A 106 -7.78 12.42 5.55
C THR A 106 -8.86 11.82 6.43
N ARG A 107 -8.48 11.32 7.61
CA ARG A 107 -9.46 10.86 8.61
C ARG A 107 -10.17 12.10 9.16
N GLY A 108 -11.49 12.15 9.03
CA GLY A 108 -12.30 13.19 9.66
C GLY A 108 -12.15 13.11 11.19
N ALA A 109 -11.83 14.25 11.81
CA ALA A 109 -11.86 14.37 13.26
C ALA A 109 -13.26 13.99 13.74
N HIS A 110 -13.35 12.93 14.56
CA HIS A 110 -14.56 12.70 15.33
C HIS A 110 -14.72 13.89 16.29
N ALA A 111 -15.70 14.75 16.01
CA ALA A 111 -16.20 15.70 17.00
C ALA A 111 -16.84 14.88 18.12
N SER A 112 -16.18 14.88 19.27
CA SER A 112 -16.75 14.52 20.58
C SER A 112 -17.94 15.41 20.93
#